data_AF-A0A1D3JEY9-F1
#
_entry.id   AF-A0A1D3JEY9-F1
#
_cell.length_a   1.000
_cell.length_b   1.000
_cell.length_c   1.000
_cell.angle_alpha   90.00
_cell.angle_beta   90.00
_cell.angle_gamma   90.00
#
_symmetry.space_group_name_H-M   'P 1'
#
loop_
_entity.id
_entity.type
_entity.pdbx_description
1 polymer ?
#
loop_
_entity_poly.entity_id
_entity_poly.type
_entity_poly.pdbx_seq_one_letter_code
_entity_poly.pdbx_strand_id
1 'polypeptide(L)'
;MNLPGITTAYNVLSTYTKYKNEISRYNNEHGVESLPGCQSFNYENIDLTKEHFPQLCTTVIKFLMHLKVNSNTYRDEGCKYLYYSLYVEVLKRKTTFEDTLILYNKLNNLFNNEYDGMNILDIYINNMNKNTSDNLVKLIDIYELFDKFERESRSMLPKKNCTSDSAELFKGYLGDCRKGNDYDFCYELKNFREKYNTFIEKVIKCEGEQYLLPPVEMFNTASMIVAPSVIIVLTAFIFPFLYKYTEFGPWIQRRLGIKKNIWKNISEETNNSFNIYEMVDKKSKKRNYNIMYNSS
;
A
#
# COMPACT_ATOMS: atom_id res chain seq x y z
N MET A 1 12.33 7.61 21.15
CA MET A 1 10.93 7.46 21.61
C MET A 1 10.21 6.75 20.48
N ASN A 2 9.96 5.45 20.62
CA ASN A 2 9.27 4.68 19.59
C ASN A 2 7.77 4.95 19.77
N LEU A 3 7.13 5.53 18.75
CA LEU A 3 5.67 5.51 18.67
C LEU A 3 5.20 4.04 18.70
N PRO A 4 4.02 3.74 19.28
CA PRO A 4 3.45 2.40 19.22
C PRO A 4 3.26 2.05 17.74
N GLY A 5 4.10 1.13 17.26
CA GLY A 5 4.21 0.83 15.84
C GLY A 5 2.93 0.20 15.32
N ILE A 6 2.34 0.82 14.31
CA ILE A 6 1.37 0.15 13.44
C ILE A 6 2.12 -1.02 12.79
N THR A 7 1.54 -2.22 12.85
CA THR A 7 2.10 -3.40 12.19
C THR A 7 1.98 -3.22 10.68
N THR A 8 3.11 -3.26 9.97
CA THR A 8 3.14 -3.22 8.49
C THR A 8 3.61 -4.55 7.93
N ALA A 9 3.47 -4.74 6.62
CA ALA A 9 4.10 -5.83 5.90
C ALA A 9 5.65 -5.82 6.00
N TYR A 10 6.27 -4.75 6.50
CA TYR A 10 7.71 -4.54 6.51
C TYR A 10 8.30 -4.37 7.92
N ASN A 11 7.71 -4.99 8.95
CA ASN A 11 8.19 -4.90 10.34
C ASN A 11 9.70 -5.23 10.52
N VAL A 12 10.25 -6.05 9.62
CA VAL A 12 11.66 -6.43 9.56
C VAL A 12 12.62 -5.23 9.54
N LEU A 13 12.20 -4.06 9.07
CA LEU A 13 13.06 -2.86 9.01
C LEU A 13 13.56 -2.41 10.39
N SER A 14 12.80 -2.68 11.44
CA SER A 14 13.20 -2.35 12.81
C SER A 14 14.22 -3.34 13.41
N THR A 15 14.32 -4.53 12.82
CA THR A 15 15.04 -5.70 13.38
C THR A 15 15.98 -6.38 12.37
N TYR A 16 16.15 -5.85 11.16
CA TYR A 16 16.89 -6.52 10.08
C TYR A 16 18.33 -6.87 10.48
N THR A 17 18.99 -6.01 11.26
CA THR A 17 20.34 -6.26 11.80
C THR A 17 20.42 -7.48 12.70
N LYS A 18 19.32 -7.82 13.40
CA LYS A 18 19.22 -9.05 14.20
C LYS A 18 19.34 -10.28 13.30
N TYR A 19 18.56 -10.34 12.23
CA TYR A 19 18.59 -11.45 11.28
C TYR A 19 19.90 -11.50 10.48
N LYS A 20 20.47 -10.34 10.15
CA LYS A 20 21.82 -10.22 9.56
C LYS A 20 22.87 -10.88 10.42
N ASN A 21 22.85 -10.61 11.73
CA ASN A 21 23.79 -11.20 12.66
C ASN A 21 23.56 -12.71 12.80
N GLU A 22 22.30 -13.16 12.88
CA GLU A 22 22.00 -14.60 12.99
C GLU A 22 22.42 -15.39 11.75
N ILE A 23 22.12 -14.92 10.53
CA ILE A 23 22.53 -15.64 9.31
C ILE A 23 24.06 -15.67 9.17
N SER A 24 24.76 -14.60 9.58
CA SER A 24 26.21 -14.50 9.53
C SER A 24 26.91 -15.52 10.43
N ARG A 25 26.27 -15.97 11.52
CA ARG A 25 26.82 -17.01 12.40
C ARG A 25 27.01 -18.33 11.66
N TYR A 26 26.08 -18.68 10.78
CA TYR A 26 26.14 -19.92 10.01
C TYR A 26 27.11 -19.85 8.82
N ASN A 27 27.41 -18.64 8.31
CA ASN A 27 28.44 -18.43 7.29
C ASN A 27 29.87 -18.61 7.80
N ASN A 28 30.11 -18.29 9.09
CA ASN A 28 31.44 -18.28 9.71
C ASN A 28 31.85 -19.60 10.37
N GLU A 29 30.98 -20.61 10.35
CA GLU A 29 31.33 -21.96 10.82
C GLU A 29 32.24 -22.64 9.78
N HIS A 30 33.54 -22.37 9.85
CA HIS A 30 34.55 -23.09 9.08
C HIS A 30 34.47 -24.61 9.35
N GLY A 31 34.48 -25.40 8.28
CA GLY A 31 34.57 -26.88 8.36
C GLY A 31 33.25 -27.63 8.45
N VAL A 32 32.11 -26.98 8.18
CA VAL A 32 30.81 -27.65 8.13
C VAL A 32 30.74 -28.54 6.88
N GLU A 33 30.68 -29.85 7.09
CA GLU A 33 30.28 -30.80 6.05
C GLU A 33 28.95 -30.33 5.44
N SER A 34 28.90 -30.25 4.11
CA SER A 34 27.67 -29.89 3.40
C SER A 34 26.54 -30.77 3.90
N LEU A 35 25.44 -30.12 4.31
CA LEU A 35 24.23 -30.82 4.71
C LEU A 35 23.74 -31.75 3.58
N PRO A 36 23.24 -32.97 3.88
CA PRO A 36 22.70 -33.88 2.88
C PRO A 36 21.68 -33.20 1.95
N GLY A 37 21.75 -33.48 0.64
CA GLY A 37 20.87 -32.86 -0.36
C GLY A 37 21.31 -31.47 -0.85
N CYS A 38 22.22 -30.77 -0.15
CA CYS A 38 22.80 -29.52 -0.68
C CYS A 38 23.79 -29.75 -1.83
N GLN A 39 24.27 -30.99 -2.03
CA GLN A 39 25.24 -31.37 -3.07
C GLN A 39 24.60 -31.64 -4.44
N SER A 40 23.31 -31.99 -4.49
CA SER A 40 22.59 -32.41 -5.70
C SER A 40 21.84 -31.27 -6.40
N PHE A 41 21.94 -30.06 -5.87
CA PHE A 41 21.20 -28.92 -6.40
C PHE A 41 21.92 -28.28 -7.60
N ASN A 42 21.26 -28.28 -8.75
CA ASN A 42 21.66 -27.47 -9.91
C ASN A 42 20.54 -26.48 -10.23
N TYR A 43 20.89 -25.22 -10.50
CA TYR A 43 19.92 -24.19 -10.82
C TYR A 43 20.29 -23.53 -12.15
N GLU A 44 19.52 -23.83 -13.20
CA GLU A 44 19.90 -23.57 -14.60
C GLU A 44 20.02 -22.09 -14.98
N ASN A 45 19.65 -21.14 -14.11
CA ASN A 45 19.65 -19.70 -14.41
C ASN A 45 20.38 -18.83 -13.37
N ILE A 46 21.19 -19.44 -12.50
CA ILE A 46 21.90 -18.71 -11.45
C ILE A 46 23.38 -19.06 -11.52
N ASP A 47 24.22 -18.05 -11.77
CA ASP A 47 25.68 -18.16 -11.77
C ASP A 47 26.23 -18.23 -10.33
N LEU A 48 25.79 -19.26 -9.60
CA LEU A 48 26.41 -19.70 -8.37
C LEU A 48 27.31 -20.86 -8.74
N THR A 49 28.62 -20.65 -8.68
CA THR A 49 29.60 -21.71 -8.91
C THR A 49 29.26 -22.92 -8.04
N LYS A 50 29.31 -24.13 -8.61
CA LYS A 50 29.03 -25.39 -7.91
C LYS A 50 29.82 -25.59 -6.61
N GLU A 51 30.95 -24.91 -6.48
CA GLU A 51 31.80 -24.91 -5.29
C GLU A 51 31.19 -24.17 -4.08
N HIS A 52 30.50 -23.05 -4.30
CA HIS A 52 29.97 -22.20 -3.22
C HIS A 52 28.51 -22.53 -2.86
N PHE A 53 27.78 -23.23 -3.74
CA PHE A 53 26.38 -23.55 -3.51
C PHE A 53 26.13 -24.45 -2.28
N PRO A 54 26.90 -25.52 -2.02
CA PRO A 54 26.67 -26.39 -0.87
C PRO A 54 26.77 -25.64 0.47
N GLN A 55 27.71 -24.69 0.58
CA GLN A 55 27.86 -23.84 1.76
C GLN A 55 26.68 -22.88 1.91
N LEU A 56 26.28 -22.20 0.83
CA LEU A 56 25.08 -21.36 0.81
C LEU A 56 23.84 -22.13 1.27
N CYS A 57 23.60 -23.29 0.65
CA CYS A 57 22.48 -24.14 0.99
C CYS A 57 22.50 -24.52 2.47
N THR A 58 23.67 -24.92 2.99
CA THR A 58 23.83 -25.24 4.42
C THR A 58 23.50 -24.06 5.33
N THR A 59 24.00 -22.86 5.03
CA THR A 59 23.66 -21.63 5.76
C THR A 59 22.14 -21.39 5.76
N VAL A 60 21.51 -21.48 4.60
CA VAL A 60 20.07 -21.24 4.45
C VAL A 60 19.27 -22.26 5.25
N ILE A 61 19.56 -23.55 5.14
CA ILE A 61 18.87 -24.61 5.89
C ILE A 61 19.00 -24.39 7.40
N LYS A 62 20.21 -24.10 7.90
CA LYS A 62 20.42 -23.79 9.34
C LYS A 62 19.61 -22.57 9.79
N PHE A 63 19.56 -21.52 8.98
CA PHE A 63 18.75 -20.36 9.28
C PHE A 63 17.25 -20.69 9.30
N LEU A 64 16.74 -21.48 8.35
CA LEU A 64 15.34 -21.93 8.32
C LEU A 64 15.00 -22.80 9.54
N MET A 65 15.89 -23.70 9.96
CA MET A 65 15.75 -24.47 11.20
C MET A 65 15.62 -23.56 12.42
N HIS A 66 16.42 -22.49 12.48
CA HIS A 66 16.33 -21.48 13.54
C HIS A 66 15.00 -20.73 13.49
N LEU A 67 14.53 -20.30 12.31
CA LEU A 67 13.22 -19.64 12.18
C LEU A 67 12.07 -20.54 12.66
N LYS A 68 12.10 -21.84 12.30
CA LYS A 68 11.05 -22.82 12.63
C LYS A 68 10.71 -22.85 14.12
N VAL A 69 11.68 -22.75 15.03
CA VAL A 69 11.44 -22.86 16.48
C VAL A 69 10.99 -21.55 17.15
N ASN A 70 10.86 -20.46 16.40
CA ASN A 70 10.55 -19.13 16.92
C ASN A 70 9.08 -18.70 16.67
N SER A 71 8.71 -17.50 17.15
CA SER A 71 7.36 -16.94 17.01
C SER A 71 6.99 -16.61 15.56
N ASN A 72 5.69 -16.50 15.28
CA ASN A 72 5.19 -16.18 13.94
C ASN A 72 5.74 -14.85 13.38
N THR A 73 5.86 -13.82 14.22
CA THR A 73 6.46 -12.54 13.82
C THR A 73 7.94 -12.71 13.48
N TYR A 74 8.68 -13.48 14.27
CA TYR A 74 10.09 -13.74 14.00
C TYR A 74 10.31 -14.56 12.72
N ARG A 75 9.41 -15.51 12.44
CA ARG A 75 9.41 -16.28 11.20
C ARG A 75 9.17 -15.38 9.99
N ASP A 76 8.13 -14.55 10.03
CA ASP A 76 7.79 -13.63 8.95
C ASP A 76 8.94 -12.66 8.62
N GLU A 77 9.45 -11.97 9.63
CA GLU A 77 10.56 -11.04 9.48
C GLU A 77 11.84 -11.74 9.02
N GLY A 78 12.14 -12.91 9.60
CA GLY A 78 13.30 -13.72 9.22
C GLY A 78 13.20 -14.23 7.78
N CYS A 79 12.03 -14.66 7.33
CA CYS A 79 11.81 -15.10 5.95
C CYS A 79 12.00 -13.96 4.95
N LYS A 80 11.54 -12.75 5.28
CA LYS A 80 11.76 -11.53 4.49
C LYS A 80 13.24 -11.16 4.44
N TYR A 81 13.92 -11.17 5.59
CA TYR A 81 15.36 -10.87 5.63
C TYR A 81 16.18 -11.90 4.83
N LEU A 82 15.84 -13.18 4.92
CA LEU A 82 16.52 -14.22 4.14
C LEU A 82 16.38 -13.99 2.63
N TYR A 83 15.18 -13.60 2.18
CA TYR A 83 14.99 -13.20 0.78
C TYR A 83 15.91 -12.04 0.39
N TYR A 84 15.97 -10.98 1.21
CA TYR A 84 16.87 -9.85 0.99
C TYR A 84 18.32 -10.29 0.88
N SER A 85 18.82 -11.09 1.83
CA SER A 85 20.20 -11.59 1.84
C SER A 85 20.51 -12.45 0.61
N LEU A 86 19.58 -13.33 0.20
CA LEU A 86 19.73 -14.11 -1.03
C LEU A 86 19.85 -13.19 -2.26
N TYR A 87 18.95 -12.22 -2.41
CA TYR A 87 18.95 -11.33 -3.56
C TYR A 87 20.18 -10.40 -3.62
N VAL A 88 20.48 -9.74 -2.50
CA VAL A 88 21.45 -8.64 -2.43
C VAL A 88 22.87 -9.16 -2.18
N GLU A 89 23.06 -10.03 -1.20
CA GLU A 89 24.39 -10.43 -0.73
C GLU A 89 24.91 -11.63 -1.52
N VAL A 90 24.06 -12.64 -1.72
CA VAL A 90 24.44 -13.90 -2.37
C VAL A 90 24.43 -13.76 -3.89
N LEU A 91 23.30 -13.35 -4.46
CA LEU A 91 23.11 -13.24 -5.91
C LEU A 91 23.61 -11.91 -6.47
N LYS A 92 24.04 -10.97 -5.62
CA LYS A 92 24.60 -9.67 -5.99
C LYS A 92 23.71 -8.91 -6.98
N ARG A 93 22.39 -9.07 -6.85
CA ARG A 93 21.37 -8.45 -7.72
C ARG A 93 21.51 -8.80 -9.22
N LYS A 94 22.16 -9.92 -9.53
CA LYS A 94 22.35 -10.38 -10.92
C LYS A 94 21.17 -11.18 -11.46
N THR A 95 20.21 -11.53 -10.60
CA THR A 95 19.03 -12.32 -10.92
C THR A 95 17.77 -11.46 -10.87
N THR A 96 16.67 -11.96 -11.43
CA THR A 96 15.36 -11.33 -11.25
C THR A 96 14.82 -11.62 -9.84
N PHE A 97 13.85 -10.80 -9.38
CA PHE A 97 13.17 -11.07 -8.11
C PHE A 97 12.42 -12.40 -8.14
N GLU A 98 11.83 -12.74 -9.28
CA GLU A 98 11.11 -13.98 -9.55
C GLU A 98 12.04 -15.19 -9.50
N ASP A 99 13.18 -15.16 -10.19
CA ASP A 99 14.17 -16.25 -10.14
C ASP A 99 14.70 -16.47 -8.73
N THR A 100 14.86 -15.39 -7.97
CA THR A 100 15.27 -15.45 -6.57
C THR A 100 14.20 -16.10 -5.68
N LEU A 101 12.92 -15.80 -5.91
CA LEU A 101 11.81 -16.48 -5.22
C LEU A 101 11.76 -17.97 -5.56
N ILE A 102 12.01 -18.35 -6.82
CA ILE A 102 12.05 -19.76 -7.22
C ILE A 102 13.23 -20.48 -6.55
N LEU A 103 14.42 -19.88 -6.49
CA LEU A 103 15.54 -20.42 -5.71
C LEU A 103 15.17 -20.58 -4.23
N TYR A 104 14.55 -19.56 -3.64
CA TYR A 104 14.17 -19.59 -2.23
C TYR A 104 13.16 -20.71 -1.95
N ASN A 105 12.12 -20.85 -2.78
CA ASN A 105 11.16 -21.94 -2.67
C ASN A 105 11.81 -23.32 -2.79
N LYS A 106 12.79 -23.44 -3.68
CA LYS A 106 13.57 -24.68 -3.83
C LYS A 106 14.38 -25.03 -2.58
N LEU A 107 15.03 -24.05 -1.95
CA LEU A 107 15.74 -24.23 -0.68
C LEU A 107 14.78 -24.57 0.46
N ASN A 108 13.60 -23.93 0.50
CA ASN A 108 12.56 -24.23 1.47
C ASN A 108 11.95 -25.63 1.28
N ASN A 109 11.77 -26.08 0.04
CA ASN A 109 11.32 -27.46 -0.22
C ASN A 109 12.34 -28.50 0.25
N LEU A 110 13.64 -28.23 0.06
CA LEU A 110 14.69 -29.09 0.61
C LEU A 110 14.61 -29.12 2.15
N PHE A 111 14.45 -27.96 2.79
CA PHE A 111 14.23 -27.86 4.23
C PHE A 111 13.00 -28.68 4.69
N ASN A 112 11.89 -28.57 3.98
CA ASN A 112 10.66 -29.30 4.30
C ASN A 112 10.82 -30.82 4.17
N ASN A 113 11.50 -31.28 3.12
CA ASN A 113 11.63 -32.70 2.80
C ASN A 113 12.70 -33.41 3.64
N GLU A 114 13.85 -32.77 3.85
CA GLU A 114 15.04 -33.41 4.43
C GLU A 114 15.32 -32.99 5.89
N TYR A 115 14.71 -31.89 6.36
CA TYR A 115 15.04 -31.27 7.65
C TYR A 115 13.81 -30.98 8.52
N ASP A 116 12.75 -31.78 8.35
CA ASP A 116 11.51 -31.70 9.13
C ASP A 116 10.88 -30.28 9.08
N GLY A 117 10.99 -29.57 7.96
CA GLY A 117 10.45 -28.20 7.88
C GLY A 117 8.93 -28.13 8.09
N MET A 118 8.20 -29.23 7.85
CA MET A 118 6.75 -29.36 8.03
C MET A 118 5.94 -28.26 7.32
N ASN A 119 6.50 -27.65 6.27
CA ASN A 119 5.89 -26.54 5.53
C ASN A 119 5.54 -25.32 6.40
N ILE A 120 6.17 -25.18 7.58
CA ILE A 120 5.79 -24.15 8.56
C ILE A 120 6.14 -22.73 8.10
N LEU A 121 7.11 -22.60 7.20
CA LEU A 121 7.58 -21.32 6.65
C LEU A 121 6.90 -20.95 5.32
N ASP A 122 6.18 -21.88 4.70
CA ASP A 122 5.56 -21.72 3.39
C ASP A 122 4.61 -20.51 3.35
N ILE A 123 3.85 -20.29 4.44
CA ILE A 123 2.91 -19.15 4.51
C ILE A 123 3.63 -17.81 4.37
N TYR A 124 4.84 -17.67 4.91
CA TYR A 124 5.60 -16.42 4.84
C TYR A 124 6.28 -16.26 3.49
N ILE A 125 6.85 -17.35 2.97
CA ILE A 125 7.60 -17.35 1.71
C ILE A 125 6.65 -17.14 0.52
N ASN A 126 5.50 -17.84 0.50
CA ASN A 126 4.52 -17.75 -0.58
C ASN A 126 3.74 -16.43 -0.61
N ASN A 127 3.73 -15.68 0.49
CA ASN A 127 3.14 -14.34 0.52
C ASN A 127 4.01 -13.30 -0.20
N MET A 128 5.27 -13.60 -0.51
CA MET A 128 6.13 -12.71 -1.28
C MET A 128 5.90 -12.88 -2.78
N ASN A 129 5.79 -11.74 -3.46
CA ASN A 129 5.79 -11.63 -4.91
C ASN A 129 6.80 -10.57 -5.36
N LYS A 130 6.98 -10.42 -6.68
CA LYS A 130 7.89 -9.44 -7.28
C LYS A 130 7.79 -8.04 -6.64
N ASN A 131 6.57 -7.53 -6.47
CA ASN A 131 6.35 -6.17 -5.99
C ASN A 131 6.72 -6.01 -4.51
N THR A 132 6.27 -6.94 -3.66
CA THR A 132 6.63 -6.93 -2.23
C THR A 132 8.12 -7.15 -2.03
N SER A 133 8.75 -7.98 -2.86
CA SER A 133 10.18 -8.24 -2.85
C SER A 133 11.01 -7.02 -3.25
N ASP A 134 10.61 -6.31 -4.32
CA ASP A 134 11.26 -5.07 -4.75
C ASP A 134 11.16 -4.00 -3.66
N ASN A 135 9.97 -3.77 -3.13
CA ASN A 135 9.72 -2.81 -2.05
C ASN A 135 10.50 -3.14 -0.78
N LEU A 136 10.54 -4.42 -0.39
CA LEU A 136 11.34 -4.90 0.74
C LEU A 136 12.83 -4.57 0.55
N VAL A 137 13.40 -4.86 -0.62
CA VAL A 137 14.81 -4.60 -0.92
C VAL A 137 15.11 -3.11 -0.87
N LYS A 138 14.27 -2.27 -1.50
CA LYS A 138 14.40 -0.81 -1.45
C LYS A 138 14.41 -0.29 -0.02
N LEU A 139 13.49 -0.77 0.82
CA LEU A 139 13.38 -0.37 2.21
C LEU A 139 14.56 -0.85 3.06
N ILE A 140 15.09 -2.06 2.86
CA ILE A 140 16.28 -2.47 3.63
C ILE A 140 17.52 -1.68 3.16
N ASP A 141 17.69 -1.47 1.85
CA ASP A 141 18.83 -0.73 1.29
C ASP A 141 18.97 0.67 1.87
N ILE A 142 17.85 1.40 1.98
CA ILE A 142 17.89 2.76 2.50
C ILE A 142 18.25 2.81 3.98
N TYR A 143 17.82 1.80 4.76
CA TYR A 143 18.19 1.66 6.17
C TYR A 143 19.66 1.25 6.34
N GLU A 144 20.19 0.34 5.51
CA GLU A 144 21.62 -0.03 5.56
C GLU A 144 22.52 1.18 5.28
N LEU A 145 22.18 1.97 4.26
CA LEU A 145 22.90 3.20 3.92
C LEU A 145 22.79 4.24 5.04
N PHE A 146 21.61 4.41 5.62
CA PHE A 146 21.41 5.33 6.73
C PHE A 146 22.18 4.91 7.98
N ASP A 147 22.16 3.63 8.35
CA ASP A 147 22.87 3.14 9.52
C ASP A 147 24.39 3.26 9.33
N LYS A 148 24.89 3.11 8.10
CA LYS A 148 26.30 3.42 7.75
C LYS A 148 26.60 4.90 7.95
N PHE A 149 25.78 5.78 7.37
CA PHE A 149 25.91 7.22 7.53
C PHE A 149 25.87 7.65 9.00
N GLU A 150 24.98 7.06 9.81
CA GLU A 150 24.89 7.33 11.24
C GLU A 150 26.18 6.96 11.97
N ARG A 151 26.77 5.78 11.68
CA ARG A 151 28.05 5.36 12.28
C ARG A 151 29.19 6.30 11.92
N GLU A 152 29.32 6.66 10.64
CA GLU A 152 30.38 7.55 10.15
C GLU A 152 30.25 8.97 10.73
N SER A 153 29.02 9.47 10.85
CA SER A 153 28.74 10.79 11.41
C SER A 153 29.06 10.87 12.91
N ARG A 154 29.02 9.74 13.63
CA ARG A 154 29.39 9.67 15.06
C ARG A 154 30.89 9.54 15.27
N SER A 155 31.62 8.99 14.31
CA SER A 155 33.07 8.76 14.42
C SER A 155 33.93 9.94 13.93
N MET A 156 33.37 10.86 13.13
CA MET A 156 34.11 12.01 12.59
C MET A 156 33.91 13.29 13.43
N LEU A 157 35.02 13.81 13.96
CA LEU A 157 35.20 15.23 14.30
C LEU A 157 36.26 15.83 13.34
N PRO A 158 36.12 17.09 12.84
CA PRO A 158 35.09 18.09 13.14
C PRO A 158 34.19 18.46 11.93
N LYS A 159 34.24 17.74 10.80
CA LYS A 159 33.44 18.12 9.62
C LYS A 159 32.05 17.51 9.68
N LYS A 160 31.07 18.34 10.00
CA LYS A 160 29.64 18.05 9.96
C LYS A 160 29.22 17.64 8.54
N ASN A 161 29.02 16.34 8.30
CA ASN A 161 28.48 15.83 7.05
C ASN A 161 26.95 15.81 7.13
N CYS A 162 26.28 16.62 6.32
CA CYS A 162 24.82 16.71 6.27
C CYS A 162 24.21 15.99 5.05
N THR A 163 25.05 15.31 4.27
CA THR A 163 24.66 14.62 3.04
C THR A 163 24.78 13.11 3.22
N SER A 164 23.76 12.39 2.76
CA SER A 164 23.67 10.93 2.85
C SER A 164 23.17 10.37 1.53
N ASP A 165 23.81 9.29 1.05
CA ASP A 165 23.35 8.53 -0.12
C ASP A 165 21.94 7.96 0.10
N SER A 166 21.58 7.66 1.36
CA SER A 166 20.21 7.23 1.70
C SER A 166 19.16 8.31 1.40
N ALA A 167 19.52 9.59 1.44
CA ALA A 167 18.62 10.69 1.12
C ALA A 167 18.38 10.84 -0.39
N GLU A 168 19.37 10.52 -1.21
CA GLU A 168 19.20 10.48 -2.67
C GLU A 168 18.29 9.32 -3.07
N LEU A 169 18.58 8.13 -2.53
CA LEU A 169 17.83 6.91 -2.76
C LEU A 169 16.35 7.05 -2.30
N PHE A 170 16.11 7.70 -1.16
CA PHE A 170 14.77 8.09 -0.69
C PHE A 170 13.94 8.81 -1.76
N LYS A 171 14.54 9.82 -2.41
CA LYS A 171 13.84 10.67 -3.38
C LYS A 171 13.40 9.87 -4.61
N GLY A 172 14.20 8.88 -5.02
CA GLY A 172 13.86 7.94 -6.08
C GLY A 172 12.59 7.13 -5.76
N TYR A 173 12.40 6.75 -4.49
CA TYR A 173 11.30 5.89 -4.05
C TYR A 173 9.96 6.61 -3.86
N LEU A 174 9.96 7.95 -3.83
CA LEU A 174 8.71 8.72 -3.76
C LEU A 174 7.81 8.47 -4.97
N GLY A 175 8.40 8.23 -6.13
CA GLY A 175 7.66 7.89 -7.35
C GLY A 175 6.93 6.55 -7.21
N ASP A 176 7.58 5.56 -6.61
CA ASP A 176 7.03 4.22 -6.41
C ASP A 176 5.90 4.23 -5.39
N CYS A 177 6.05 5.01 -4.32
CA CYS A 177 4.97 5.22 -3.35
C CYS A 177 3.72 5.87 -4.00
N ARG A 178 3.90 6.85 -4.89
CA ARG A 178 2.79 7.55 -5.56
C ARG A 178 2.08 6.71 -6.63
N LYS A 179 2.82 5.82 -7.29
CA LYS A 179 2.30 4.98 -8.40
C LYS A 179 1.80 3.63 -7.89
N GLY A 180 2.33 3.15 -6.79
CA GLY A 180 2.03 1.86 -6.21
C GLY A 180 0.73 1.87 -5.38
N ASN A 181 0.20 0.67 -5.16
CA ASN A 181 -0.91 0.44 -4.24
C ASN A 181 -0.44 -0.13 -2.89
N ASP A 182 0.87 -0.12 -2.64
CA ASP A 182 1.48 -0.62 -1.42
C ASP A 182 1.52 0.49 -0.36
N TYR A 183 0.44 0.56 0.42
CA TYR A 183 0.30 1.55 1.47
C TYR A 183 1.34 1.39 2.58
N ASP A 184 1.76 0.16 2.84
CA ASP A 184 2.75 -0.16 3.86
C ASP A 184 4.14 0.34 3.45
N PHE A 185 4.50 0.22 2.17
CA PHE A 185 5.74 0.78 1.64
C PHE A 185 5.81 2.30 1.83
N CYS A 186 4.74 3.01 1.45
CA CYS A 186 4.64 4.46 1.67
C CYS A 186 4.69 4.84 3.15
N TYR A 187 4.07 4.04 4.02
CA TYR A 187 4.09 4.26 5.46
C TYR A 187 5.51 4.10 6.02
N GLU A 188 6.25 3.09 5.59
CA GLU A 188 7.65 2.93 6.01
C GLU A 188 8.57 4.03 5.48
N LEU A 189 8.32 4.57 4.29
CA LEU A 189 9.03 5.78 3.84
C LEU A 189 8.75 6.99 4.74
N LYS A 190 7.52 7.14 5.27
CA LYS A 190 7.22 8.19 6.26
C LYS A 190 8.01 7.98 7.55
N ASN A 191 8.06 6.75 8.06
CA ASN A 191 8.82 6.40 9.26
C ASN A 191 10.32 6.67 9.06
N PHE A 192 10.87 6.25 7.92
CA PHE A 192 12.26 6.52 7.57
C PHE A 192 12.54 8.02 7.53
N ARG A 193 11.65 8.80 6.90
CA ARG A 193 11.76 10.27 6.84
C ARG A 193 11.84 10.88 8.24
N GLU A 194 10.96 10.48 9.15
CA GLU A 194 10.95 11.00 10.52
C GLU A 194 12.26 10.66 11.25
N LYS A 195 12.74 9.42 11.14
CA LYS A 195 14.01 8.96 11.73
C LYS A 195 15.18 9.78 11.19
N TYR A 196 15.28 9.91 9.86
CA TYR A 196 16.34 10.63 9.19
C TYR A 196 16.36 12.12 9.55
N ASN A 197 15.23 12.81 9.43
CA ASN A 197 15.16 14.25 9.71
C ASN A 197 15.48 14.53 11.18
N THR A 198 14.98 13.69 12.10
CA THR A 198 15.31 13.79 13.53
C THR A 198 16.82 13.64 13.77
N PHE A 199 17.48 12.71 13.07
CA PHE A 199 18.92 12.53 13.17
C PHE A 199 19.70 13.74 12.65
N ILE A 200 19.33 14.25 11.47
CA ILE A 200 19.94 15.44 10.87
C ILE A 200 19.80 16.68 11.78
N GLU A 201 18.60 16.93 12.30
CA GLU A 201 18.30 18.14 13.09
C GLU A 201 18.80 18.05 14.54
N LYS A 202 18.66 16.90 15.19
CA LYS A 202 18.92 16.78 16.64
C LYS A 202 20.28 16.20 16.97
N VAL A 203 20.82 15.33 16.11
CA VAL A 203 22.11 14.65 16.35
C VAL A 203 23.24 15.37 15.64
N ILE A 204 23.16 15.48 14.31
CA ILE A 204 24.18 16.19 13.52
C ILE A 204 24.02 17.71 13.65
N LYS A 205 22.79 18.17 13.90
CA LYS A 205 22.38 19.59 14.04
C LYS A 205 22.50 20.41 12.75
N CYS A 206 22.32 19.80 11.58
CA CYS A 206 22.34 20.51 10.30
C CYS A 206 21.22 21.53 10.19
N GLU A 207 21.56 22.72 9.69
CA GLU A 207 20.61 23.81 9.49
C GLU A 207 20.30 23.93 7.99
N GLY A 208 19.03 24.10 7.65
CA GLY A 208 18.57 24.29 6.28
C GLY A 208 17.73 23.13 5.75
N GLU A 209 16.63 23.48 5.08
CA GLU A 209 15.65 22.52 4.56
C GLU A 209 16.22 21.58 3.49
N GLN A 210 17.29 22.01 2.80
CA GLN A 210 17.98 21.20 1.78
C GLN A 210 18.54 19.87 2.29
N TYR A 211 18.77 19.74 3.60
CA TYR A 211 19.24 18.50 4.24
C TYR A 211 18.11 17.60 4.73
N LEU A 212 16.87 18.11 4.75
CA LEU A 212 15.71 17.36 5.18
C LEU A 212 15.08 16.62 4.00
N LEU A 213 14.47 15.48 4.31
CA LEU A 213 13.74 14.72 3.31
C LEU A 213 12.38 15.37 3.01
N PRO A 214 12.00 15.42 1.71
CA PRO A 214 10.69 15.93 1.30
C PRO A 214 9.56 15.05 1.88
N PRO A 215 8.32 15.57 1.97
CA PRO A 215 7.19 14.79 2.46
C PRO A 215 6.87 13.59 1.56
N VAL A 216 6.31 12.54 2.17
CA VAL A 216 5.83 11.35 1.46
C VAL A 216 4.33 11.47 1.26
N GLU A 217 3.91 11.55 0.00
CA GLU A 217 2.51 11.64 -0.40
C GLU A 217 2.13 10.39 -1.19
N MET A 218 1.07 9.70 -0.77
CA MET A 218 0.54 8.53 -1.49
C MET A 218 -0.18 8.92 -2.78
N PHE A 219 -0.82 10.08 -2.80
CA PHE A 219 -1.55 10.57 -3.96
C PHE A 219 -0.94 11.87 -4.43
N ASN A 220 -0.93 12.07 -5.74
CA ASN A 220 -0.59 13.38 -6.29
C ASN A 220 -1.71 14.35 -5.92
N THR A 221 -1.41 15.29 -5.02
CA THR A 221 -2.35 16.29 -4.49
C THR A 221 -3.04 17.05 -5.61
N ALA A 222 -2.32 17.35 -6.70
CA ALA A 222 -2.88 17.95 -7.89
C ALA A 222 -3.90 17.03 -8.60
N SER A 223 -3.58 15.74 -8.77
CA SER A 223 -4.49 14.77 -9.38
C SER A 223 -5.73 14.52 -8.53
N MET A 224 -5.58 14.52 -7.20
CA MET A 224 -6.67 14.28 -6.25
C MET A 224 -7.64 15.48 -6.21
N ILE A 225 -7.17 16.69 -6.48
CA ILE A 225 -8.01 17.88 -6.65
C ILE A 225 -8.64 17.90 -8.04
N VAL A 226 -7.86 17.66 -9.09
CA VAL A 226 -8.31 17.80 -10.48
C VAL A 226 -9.30 16.72 -10.89
N ALA A 227 -9.10 15.46 -10.50
CA ALA A 227 -9.95 14.36 -10.96
C ALA A 227 -11.42 14.48 -10.51
N PRO A 228 -11.73 14.75 -9.23
CA PRO A 228 -13.11 15.00 -8.80
C PRO A 228 -13.71 16.23 -9.49
N SER A 229 -12.94 17.31 -9.63
CA SER A 229 -13.40 18.52 -10.31
C SER A 229 -13.78 18.27 -11.76
N VAL A 230 -12.96 17.52 -12.51
CA VAL A 230 -13.24 17.16 -13.91
C VAL A 230 -14.48 16.26 -14.01
N ILE A 231 -14.63 15.29 -13.11
CA ILE A 231 -15.81 14.40 -13.08
C ILE A 231 -17.09 15.19 -12.77
N ILE A 232 -17.05 16.09 -11.78
CA ILE A 232 -18.19 16.95 -11.43
C ILE A 232 -18.57 17.85 -12.60
N VAL A 233 -17.60 18.43 -13.30
CA VAL A 233 -17.86 19.28 -14.47
C VAL A 233 -18.47 18.45 -15.59
N LEU A 234 -17.87 17.32 -15.97
CA LEU A 234 -18.40 16.44 -17.02
C LEU A 234 -19.81 15.95 -16.69
N THR A 235 -20.06 15.53 -15.46
CA THR A 235 -21.40 15.09 -15.04
C THR A 235 -22.40 16.25 -15.08
N ALA A 236 -22.06 17.43 -14.56
CA ALA A 236 -22.93 18.60 -14.61
C ALA A 236 -23.25 19.07 -16.04
N PHE A 237 -22.32 18.90 -16.98
CA PHE A 237 -22.56 19.19 -18.39
C PHE A 237 -23.38 18.10 -19.08
N ILE A 238 -23.13 16.82 -18.83
CA ILE A 238 -23.80 15.72 -19.55
C ILE A 238 -25.20 15.43 -19.00
N PHE A 239 -25.40 15.50 -17.67
CA PHE A 239 -26.67 15.16 -17.02
C PHE A 239 -27.89 15.94 -17.54
N PRO A 240 -27.84 17.27 -17.72
CA PRO A 240 -28.97 18.05 -18.21
C PRO A 240 -29.36 17.67 -19.64
N PHE A 241 -28.37 17.39 -20.50
CA PHE A 241 -28.64 16.95 -21.87
C PHE A 241 -29.26 15.53 -21.88
N LEU A 242 -28.74 14.60 -21.07
CA LEU A 242 -29.34 13.28 -20.94
C LEU A 242 -30.75 13.33 -20.33
N TYR A 243 -30.99 14.22 -19.37
CA TYR A 243 -32.31 14.40 -18.77
C TYR A 243 -33.34 14.95 -19.78
N LYS A 244 -32.93 15.89 -20.64
CA LYS A 244 -33.83 16.56 -21.60
C LYS A 244 -34.01 15.78 -22.91
N TYR A 245 -32.99 15.07 -23.38
CA TYR A 245 -32.94 14.52 -24.75
C TYR A 245 -32.92 12.98 -24.82
N THR A 246 -33.05 12.28 -23.69
CA THR A 246 -33.17 10.81 -23.65
C THR A 246 -34.43 10.38 -22.89
N GLU A 247 -34.93 9.16 -23.15
CA GLU A 247 -36.10 8.58 -22.44
C GLU A 247 -35.90 8.42 -20.91
N PHE A 248 -34.69 8.68 -20.42
CA PHE A 248 -34.33 8.75 -19.01
C PHE A 248 -35.11 9.80 -18.22
N GLY A 249 -35.39 10.98 -18.79
CA GLY A 249 -36.14 12.04 -18.10
C GLY A 249 -37.54 11.60 -17.67
N PRO A 250 -38.39 11.12 -18.60
CA PRO A 250 -39.69 10.55 -18.29
C PRO A 250 -39.63 9.33 -17.36
N TRP A 251 -38.62 8.46 -17.50
CA TRP A 251 -38.42 7.29 -16.64
C TRP A 251 -38.12 7.66 -15.18
N ILE A 252 -37.25 8.65 -14.95
CA ILE A 252 -36.94 9.19 -13.61
C ILE A 252 -38.17 9.84 -12.98
N GLN A 253 -38.91 10.66 -13.73
CA GLN A 253 -40.15 11.28 -13.23
C GLN A 253 -41.21 10.24 -12.82
N ARG A 254 -41.29 9.11 -13.56
CA ARG A 254 -42.20 8.00 -13.27
C ARG A 254 -41.78 7.21 -12.02
N ARG A 255 -40.46 7.03 -11.81
CA ARG A 255 -39.86 6.39 -10.63
C ARG A 255 -39.97 7.26 -9.37
N LEU A 256 -39.77 8.58 -9.49
CA LEU A 256 -39.78 9.52 -8.35
C LEU A 256 -41.19 9.91 -7.88
N GLY A 257 -42.26 9.43 -8.52
CA GLY A 257 -43.62 9.59 -7.99
C GLY A 257 -44.04 11.05 -7.78
N ILE A 258 -43.59 11.97 -8.63
CA ILE A 258 -44.03 13.38 -8.54
C ILE A 258 -45.52 13.42 -8.93
N LYS A 259 -46.40 13.47 -7.94
CA LYS A 259 -47.83 13.70 -8.12
C LYS A 259 -48.01 15.07 -8.79
N LYS A 260 -48.41 15.05 -10.06
CA LYS A 260 -48.74 16.21 -10.91
C LYS A 260 -49.78 17.19 -10.34
N ASN A 261 -50.38 16.93 -9.17
CA ASN A 261 -51.49 17.70 -8.61
C ASN A 261 -51.09 18.90 -7.75
N ILE A 262 -49.80 19.12 -7.43
CA ILE A 262 -49.40 20.23 -6.54
C ILE A 262 -49.23 21.56 -7.30
N TRP A 263 -48.82 21.55 -8.58
CA TRP A 263 -48.58 22.80 -9.32
C TRP A 263 -49.88 23.53 -9.69
N LYS A 264 -51.00 22.81 -9.89
CA LYS A 264 -52.25 23.43 -10.34
C LYS A 264 -52.86 24.38 -9.30
N ASN A 265 -52.53 24.21 -8.01
CA ASN A 265 -53.10 25.03 -6.93
C ASN A 265 -52.33 26.33 -6.68
N ILE A 266 -51.06 26.43 -7.09
CA ILE A 266 -50.24 27.63 -6.83
C ILE A 266 -50.54 28.74 -7.87
N SER A 267 -50.98 28.39 -9.07
CA SER A 267 -51.35 29.37 -10.11
C SER A 267 -52.80 29.88 -10.01
N GLU A 268 -53.68 29.20 -9.26
CA GLU A 268 -55.07 29.66 -9.06
C GLU A 268 -55.20 30.64 -7.88
N GLU A 269 -54.28 30.62 -6.90
CA GLU A 269 -54.39 31.40 -5.67
C GLU A 269 -53.85 32.85 -5.77
N THR A 270 -53.33 33.26 -6.93
CA THR A 270 -52.78 34.63 -7.13
C THR A 270 -53.74 35.62 -7.77
N ASN A 271 -54.94 35.19 -8.21
CA ASN A 271 -55.91 36.06 -8.87
C ASN A 271 -57.28 35.99 -8.17
N ASN A 272 -57.64 37.11 -7.53
CA ASN A 272 -58.98 37.52 -7.10
C ASN A 272 -59.34 37.30 -5.62
N SER A 273 -59.03 38.32 -4.81
CA SER A 273 -60.04 38.88 -3.91
C SER A 273 -59.88 40.41 -3.81
N PHE A 274 -60.45 41.13 -4.79
CA PHE A 274 -61.07 42.43 -4.53
C PHE A 274 -62.58 42.17 -4.31
N ASN A 275 -63.07 42.57 -3.14
CA ASN A 275 -64.44 42.84 -2.66
C ASN A 275 -65.66 42.39 -3.50
N ILE A 276 -66.70 41.89 -2.82
CA ILE A 276 -68.06 42.51 -2.74
C ILE A 276 -69.04 41.62 -1.92
N TYR A 277 -69.59 42.25 -0.87
CA TYR A 277 -70.95 42.19 -0.27
C TYR A 277 -71.69 40.89 0.15
N GLU A 278 -72.01 40.92 1.45
CA GLU A 278 -73.28 40.61 2.16
C GLU A 278 -74.15 39.38 1.87
N MET A 279 -74.28 38.58 2.94
CA MET A 279 -75.48 38.00 3.56
C MET A 279 -76.53 37.31 2.65
N VAL A 280 -76.77 36.01 2.90
CA VAL A 280 -77.91 35.53 3.70
C VAL A 280 -77.83 34.01 3.85
N ASP A 281 -77.94 33.58 5.10
CA ASP A 281 -78.01 32.21 5.57
C ASP A 281 -79.30 31.50 5.11
N LYS A 282 -79.20 30.30 4.53
CA LYS A 282 -80.32 29.33 4.49
C LYS A 282 -79.88 27.89 4.24
N LYS A 283 -80.01 27.11 5.31
CA LYS A 283 -80.07 25.65 5.44
C LYS A 283 -80.45 24.85 4.17
N SER A 284 -79.63 23.83 3.93
CA SER A 284 -79.94 22.46 3.47
C SER A 284 -81.34 22.17 2.90
N LYS A 285 -81.40 21.63 1.67
CA LYS A 285 -82.20 20.43 1.39
C LYS A 285 -81.81 19.73 0.08
N LYS A 286 -81.64 18.43 0.24
CA LYS A 286 -81.41 17.35 -0.72
C LYS A 286 -82.59 17.18 -1.68
N ARG A 287 -82.33 17.05 -2.99
CA ARG A 287 -82.72 15.92 -3.89
C ARG A 287 -82.97 16.39 -5.34
N ASN A 288 -82.36 15.61 -6.25
CA ASN A 288 -82.81 15.00 -7.52
C ASN A 288 -83.69 15.87 -8.45
N TYR A 289 -83.56 15.87 -9.78
CA TYR A 289 -83.68 14.72 -10.70
C TYR A 289 -82.99 15.01 -12.05
N ASN A 290 -82.60 13.94 -12.76
CA ASN A 290 -82.15 13.95 -14.14
C ASN A 290 -83.34 14.15 -15.09
N ILE A 291 -83.24 15.04 -16.09
CA ILE A 291 -84.04 14.93 -17.32
C ILE A 291 -83.19 15.20 -18.56
N MET A 292 -83.43 14.31 -19.50
CA MET A 292 -82.86 14.01 -20.80
C MET A 292 -82.86 15.18 -21.79
N TYR A 293 -81.81 15.23 -22.62
CA TYR A 293 -81.73 16.05 -23.83
C TYR A 293 -82.76 15.62 -24.86
N ASN A 294 -83.37 16.58 -25.55
CA ASN A 294 -83.81 16.41 -26.92
C ASN A 294 -83.40 17.64 -27.74
N SER A 295 -82.73 17.35 -28.84
CA SER A 295 -82.34 18.27 -29.90
C SER A 295 -83.52 18.59 -30.82
N SER A 296 -83.65 19.86 -31.19
CA SER A 296 -84.10 20.34 -32.51
C SER A 296 -83.51 21.73 -32.72
#